data_AF-A0A928YY57-F1
#
_entry.id   AF-A0A928YY57-F1
#
_cell.length_a   1.000
_cell.length_b   1.000
_cell.length_c   1.000
_cell.angle_alpha   90.00
_cell.angle_beta   90.00
_cell.angle_gamma   90.00
#
_symmetry.space_group_name_H-M   'P 1'
#
loop_
_entity.id
_entity.type
_entity.pdbx_description
1 polymer ?
#
loop_
_entity_poly.entity_id
_entity_poly.type
_entity_poly.pdbx_seq_one_letter_code
_entity_poly.pdbx_strand_id
1 'polypeptide(L)' 'MFTAKPHFPVWQYLNQPLFHLAYPLILNPRRYWYHYRVELLERCLMQSYESQGQRD' A
#
# COMPACT_ATOMS: atom_id res chain seq x y z
N MET A 1 -0.99 -20.55 -0.44
CA MET A 1 -1.73 -19.84 0.64
C MET A 1 -0.77 -18.85 1.27
N PHE A 2 -0.85 -17.55 0.93
CA PHE A 2 0.01 -16.53 1.53
C PHE A 2 -0.68 -15.96 2.78
N THR A 3 -0.42 -16.57 3.94
CA THR A 3 -0.82 -16.02 5.25
C THR A 3 0.28 -15.10 5.80
N ALA A 4 0.88 -14.29 4.94
CA ALA A 4 1.81 -13.26 5.39
C ALA A 4 0.97 -12.14 6.03
N LYS A 5 0.94 -12.10 7.37
CA LYS A 5 0.43 -10.93 8.08
C LYS A 5 1.26 -9.73 7.61
N PRO A 6 0.63 -8.68 7.06
CA PRO A 6 1.39 -7.51 6.63
C PRO A 6 2.04 -6.92 7.90
N HIS A 7 3.36 -6.73 7.85
CA HIS A 7 4.13 -6.10 8.91
C HIS A 7 4.25 -4.60 8.63
N PHE A 8 4.40 -3.80 9.69
CA PHE A 8 4.59 -2.36 9.53
C PHE A 8 5.84 -2.08 8.68
N PRO A 9 5.75 -1.33 7.58
CA PRO A 9 6.84 -1.22 6.65
C PRO A 9 7.69 -0.01 7.04
N VAL A 10 8.55 -0.23 8.03
CA VAL A 10 9.39 0.82 8.63
C VAL A 10 10.16 1.60 7.55
N TRP A 11 10.72 0.90 6.56
CA TRP A 11 11.48 1.54 5.49
C TRP A 11 10.63 2.45 4.59
N GLN A 12 9.40 2.05 4.28
CA GLN A 12 8.48 2.83 3.45
C GLN A 12 7.92 4.03 4.23
N TYR A 13 7.72 3.86 5.53
CA TYR A 13 7.36 4.94 6.43
C TYR A 13 8.46 6.00 6.55
N LEU A 14 9.72 5.60 6.66
CA LEU A 14 10.84 6.54 6.76
C LEU A 14 11.16 7.22 5.43
N ASN A 15 10.93 6.55 4.30
CA ASN A 15 11.14 7.11 2.96
C ASN A 15 9.87 7.73 2.36
N GLN A 16 8.97 8.26 3.19
CA GLN A 16 7.82 9.00 2.71
C GLN A 16 8.27 10.17 1.83
N PRO A 17 7.58 10.44 0.70
CA PRO A 17 7.88 11.59 -0.13
C PRO A 17 7.54 12.87 0.63
N LEU A 18 8.54 13.70 0.93
CA LEU A 18 8.38 14.88 1.79
C LEU A 18 7.66 16.06 1.12
N PHE A 19 7.58 16.07 -0.22
CA PHE A 19 7.11 17.24 -1.00
C PHE A 19 6.12 16.89 -2.11
N HIS A 20 5.45 15.73 -2.03
CA HIS A 20 4.56 15.30 -3.09
C HIS A 20 3.11 15.74 -2.83
N LEU A 21 2.53 16.50 -3.77
CA LEU A 21 1.16 17.01 -3.65
C LEU A 21 0.11 15.89 -3.55
N ALA A 22 0.35 14.75 -4.21
CA ALA A 22 -0.55 13.60 -4.16
C ALA A 22 -0.37 12.71 -2.93
N TYR A 23 0.79 12.77 -2.26
CA TYR A 23 1.11 11.91 -1.13
C TYR A 23 1.57 12.76 0.05
N PRO A 24 0.62 13.25 0.88
CA PRO A 24 0.97 14.06 2.03
C PRO A 24 1.82 13.25 3.01
N LEU A 25 2.80 13.92 3.62
CA LEU A 25 3.64 13.33 4.65
C LEU A 25 2.79 12.92 5.86
N ILE A 26 2.78 11.63 6.23
CA ILE A 26 2.00 11.10 7.36
C ILE A 26 2.94 10.74 8.49
N LEU A 27 3.14 11.67 9.43
CA LEU A 27 4.02 11.49 10.60
C LEU A 27 3.41 10.65 11.73
N ASN A 28 2.13 10.29 11.66
CA ASN A 28 1.50 9.41 12.64
C ASN A 28 1.61 7.94 12.15
N PRO A 29 2.36 7.06 12.85
CA PRO A 29 2.59 5.69 12.40
C PRO A 29 1.30 4.87 12.27
N ARG A 30 0.34 5.06 13.18
CA ARG A 30 -0.95 4.33 13.14
C ARG A 30 -1.76 4.75 11.91
N ARG A 31 -1.78 6.05 11.63
CA ARG A 31 -2.47 6.60 10.47
C ARG A 31 -1.83 6.10 9.18
N TYR A 32 -0.50 6.16 9.09
CA TYR A 32 0.23 5.62 7.95
C TYR A 32 -0.07 4.13 7.74
N TRP A 33 -0.07 3.35 8.82
CA TRP A 33 -0.37 1.92 8.75
C TRP A 33 -1.76 1.62 8.18
N TYR A 34 -2.76 2.42 8.57
CA TYR A 34 -4.11 2.31 8.01
C TYR A 34 -4.10 2.56 6.50
N HIS A 35 -3.50 3.67 6.05
CA HIS A 35 -3.41 4.01 4.63
C HIS A 35 -2.66 2.95 3.83
N TYR A 36 -1.52 2.48 4.35
CA TYR A 36 -0.72 1.44 3.73
C TYR A 36 -1.52 0.15 3.48
N ARG A 37 -2.34 -0.27 4.45
CA ARG A 37 -3.17 -1.48 4.29
C ARG A 37 -4.24 -1.31 3.22
N VAL A 38 -4.84 -0.13 3.11
CA VAL A 38 -5.82 0.17 2.06
C VAL A 38 -5.15 0.14 0.70
N GLU A 39 -4.02 0.82 0.54
CA GLU A 39 -3.28 0.85 -0.73
C GLU A 39 -2.80 -0.54 -1.15
N LEU A 40 -2.39 -1.37 -0.19
CA LEU A 40 -2.04 -2.77 -0.46
C LEU A 40 -3.23 -3.56 -1.01
N LEU A 41 -4.42 -3.38 -0.41
CA LEU A 41 -5.64 -4.03 -0.89
C LEU A 41 -6.02 -3.54 -2.29
N GLU A 42 -5.93 -2.24 -2.55
CA GLU A 42 -6.19 -1.65 -3.87
C GLU A 42 -5.28 -2.23 -4.95
N ARG A 43 -3.97 -2.34 -4.67
CA ARG A 43 -3.00 -2.96 -5.59
C ARG A 43 -3.30 -4.43 -5.83
N CYS A 44 -3.62 -5.19 -4.79
CA CYS A 44 -4.01 -6.60 -4.95
C CYS A 44 -5.29 -6.75 -5.76
N LEU A 45 -6.27 -5.87 -5.55
CA LEU A 45 -7.52 -5.85 -6.31
C LEU A 45 -7.26 -5.52 -7.78
N MET A 46 -6.47 -4.48 -8.07
CA MET A 46 -6.11 -4.09 -9.43
C MET A 46 -5.34 -5.20 -10.16
N GLN A 47 -4.36 -5.81 -9.50
CA GLN A 47 -3.62 -6.95 -10.05
C GLN A 47 -4.52 -8.15 -10.33
N SER A 48 -5.51 -8.41 -9.45
CA SER A 48 -6.48 -9.48 -9.65
C SER A 48 -7.36 -9.24 -10.89
N TYR A 49 -7.70 -7.98 -11.18
CA TYR A 49 -8.46 -7.59 -12.35
C TYR A 49 -7.65 -7.70 -13.65
N GLU A 50 -6.41 -7.21 -13.66
CA GLU A 50 -5.50 -7.33 -14.82
C GLU A 50 -5.20 -8.80 -15.15
N SER A 51 -5.06 -9.65 -14.14
CA SER A 51 -4.83 -11.09 -14.32
C SER A 51 -6.05 -11.82 -14.90
N GLN A 52 -7.26 -11.26 -14.77
CA GLN A 52 -8.48 -11.80 -15.36
C GLN A 52 -8.66 -11.33 -16.80
N GLY A 53 -8.35 -10.06 -17.11
CA GLY A 53 -8.50 -9.49 -18.46
C GLY A 53 -7.52 -10.02 -19.51
N GLN A 54 -6.48 -10.76 -19.13
CA GLN A 54 -5.52 -11.38 -20.05
C GLN A 54 -5.86 -12.85 -20.40
N ARG A 55 -7.02 -13.36 -19.95
CA ARG A 55 -7.49 -14.73 -20.22
C ARG A 55 -8.65 -14.82 -21.21
N ASP A 56 -9.09 -13.69 -21.76
CA ASP A 56 -10.06 -13.60 -22.86
C ASP A 56 -9.36 -13.17 -24.17
#